data_AF-A0A432V3P0-F1
#
_entry.id   AF-A0A432V3P0-F1
#
_cell.length_a   1.000
_cell.length_b   1.000
_cell.length_c   1.000
_cell.angle_alpha   90.00
_cell.angle_beta   90.00
_cell.angle_gamma   90.00
#
_symmetry.space_group_name_H-M   'P 1'
#
loop_
_entity.id
_entity.type
_entity.pdbx_description
1 polymer ?
#
loop_
_entity_poly.entity_id
_entity_poly.type
_entity_poly.pdbx_seq_one_letter_code
_entity_poly.pdbx_strand_id
1 'polypeptide(L)'
;MGGRFDALDSTISPMIENHRRARSRRVALEQRKWLGCSPLCSPMLILLRWRERRALSGLIAVFPSTAEEARSKLIYLMAVMIMDQAPDKLDDVATVVDTLRPYQESLICRLRK
;
A
#
# COMPACT_ATOMS: atom_id res chain seq x y z
N MET A 1 12.95 -23.47 23.63
CA MET A 1 12.74 -22.01 23.67
C MET A 1 13.18 -21.48 22.30
N GLY A 2 12.31 -21.27 21.31
CA GLY A 2 11.18 -20.35 21.29
C GLY A 2 11.57 -19.17 20.39
N GLY A 3 11.50 -19.38 19.07
CA GLY A 3 12.03 -18.49 18.04
C GLY A 3 11.46 -17.07 18.04
N ARG A 4 12.35 -16.09 17.87
CA ARG A 4 12.06 -14.65 17.77
C ARG A 4 12.81 -14.03 16.58
N PHE A 5 12.79 -14.69 15.42
CA PHE A 5 13.57 -14.25 14.25
C PHE A 5 12.75 -13.97 12.98
N ASP A 6 11.42 -13.83 13.06
CA ASP A 6 10.59 -13.66 11.84
C ASP A 6 9.87 -12.29 11.72
N ALA A 7 9.92 -11.43 12.76
CA ALA A 7 9.14 -10.19 12.76
C ALA A 7 9.94 -8.91 12.40
N LEU A 8 11.27 -8.98 12.37
CA LEU A 8 12.14 -7.84 12.11
C LEU A 8 12.49 -7.64 10.64
N ASP A 9 12.32 -8.67 9.79
CA ASP A 9 12.67 -8.61 8.36
C ASP A 9 11.47 -8.25 7.46
N SER A 10 10.26 -8.09 8.02
CA SER A 10 9.13 -7.70 7.18
C SER A 10 9.14 -6.21 6.87
N THR A 11 9.56 -5.86 5.66
CA THR A 11 9.60 -4.48 5.16
C THR A 11 8.24 -4.07 4.58
N ILE A 12 7.48 -5.02 4.04
CA ILE A 12 6.22 -4.76 3.34
C ILE A 12 5.03 -4.55 4.29
N SER A 13 4.89 -5.37 5.32
CA SER A 13 3.79 -5.26 6.30
C SER A 13 3.68 -3.88 6.98
N PRO A 14 4.77 -3.30 7.53
CA PRO A 14 4.70 -1.96 8.12
C PRO A 14 4.41 -0.87 7.07
N MET A 15 4.84 -1.05 5.81
CA MET A 15 4.52 -0.11 4.73
C MET A 15 3.04 -0.12 4.37
N ILE A 16 2.43 -1.31 4.29
CA ILE A 16 0.99 -1.50 4.10
C ILE A 16 0.22 -0.80 5.22
N GLU A 17 0.60 -1.03 6.49
CA GLU A 17 -0.08 -0.44 7.64
C GLU A 17 0.08 1.09 7.67
N ASN A 18 1.25 1.61 7.30
CA ASN A 18 1.48 3.04 7.18
C ASN A 18 0.58 3.69 6.10
N HIS A 19 0.48 3.08 4.91
CA HIS A 19 -0.43 3.54 3.87
C HIS A 19 -1.89 3.48 4.33
N ARG A 20 -2.30 2.37 4.97
CA ARG A 20 -3.66 2.20 5.51
C ARG A 20 -4.01 3.30 6.52
N ARG A 21 -3.12 3.60 7.46
CA ARG A 21 -3.32 4.68 8.45
C ARG A 21 -3.43 6.05 7.78
N ALA A 22 -2.57 6.34 6.80
CA ALA A 22 -2.64 7.59 6.05
C ALA A 22 -3.99 7.75 5.36
N ARG A 23 -4.45 6.69 4.68
CA ARG A 23 -5.76 6.64 4.02
C ARG A 23 -6.93 6.80 4.99
N SER A 24 -6.94 6.06 6.10
CA SER A 24 -8.00 6.19 7.12
C SER A 24 -8.10 7.61 7.68
N ARG A 25 -6.95 8.27 7.91
CA ARG A 25 -6.93 9.67 8.36
C ARG A 25 -7.46 10.62 7.30
N ARG A 26 -7.12 10.41 6.02
CA ARG A 26 -7.69 11.20 4.92
C ARG A 26 -9.20 11.04 4.87
N VAL A 27 -9.71 9.82 4.84
CA VAL A 27 -11.16 9.53 4.74
C VAL A 27 -11.92 10.17 5.90
N ALA A 28 -11.41 10.04 7.13
CA ALA A 28 -12.01 10.67 8.30
C ALA A 28 -12.05 12.21 8.19
N LEU A 29 -10.99 12.82 7.65
CA LEU A 29 -10.93 14.26 7.46
C LEU A 29 -11.79 14.74 6.28
N GLU A 30 -11.89 13.94 5.21
CA GLU A 30 -12.79 14.21 4.09
C GLU A 30 -14.24 14.19 4.58
N GLN A 31 -14.65 13.17 5.33
CA GLN A 31 -15.97 13.11 5.95
C GLN A 31 -16.28 14.35 6.81
N ARG A 32 -15.32 14.83 7.61
CA ARG A 32 -15.49 16.07 8.40
C ARG A 32 -15.67 17.30 7.51
N LYS A 33 -14.90 17.43 6.43
CA LYS A 33 -15.08 18.52 5.46
C LYS A 33 -16.46 18.46 4.79
N TRP A 34 -16.93 17.27 4.41
CA TRP A 34 -18.27 17.06 3.86
C TRP A 34 -19.38 17.52 4.82
N LEU A 35 -19.17 17.34 6.14
CA LEU A 35 -20.07 17.82 7.20
C LEU A 35 -19.95 19.34 7.49
N GLY A 36 -19.25 20.11 6.64
CA GLY A 36 -19.11 21.56 6.79
C GLY A 36 -18.14 21.99 7.90
N CYS A 37 -17.34 21.08 8.45
CA CYS A 37 -16.37 21.43 9.48
C CYS A 37 -15.16 22.16 8.86
N SER A 38 -14.96 23.42 9.29
CA SER A 38 -13.78 24.31 9.20
C SER A 38 -12.94 24.36 7.90
N PRO A 39 -12.57 25.58 7.42
CA PRO A 39 -11.62 25.77 6.30
C PRO A 39 -10.21 25.22 6.58
N LEU A 40 -9.85 24.97 7.85
CA LEU A 40 -8.58 24.33 8.25
C LEU A 40 -8.46 22.88 7.74
N CYS A 41 -9.56 22.24 7.34
CA CYS A 41 -9.54 20.92 6.73
C CYS A 41 -8.80 20.91 5.38
N SER A 42 -8.79 22.02 4.63
CA SER A 42 -8.23 22.07 3.27
C SER A 42 -6.70 21.83 3.22
N PRO A 43 -5.84 22.58 3.95
CA PRO A 43 -4.39 22.33 3.93
C PRO A 43 -4.03 20.97 4.53
N MET A 44 -4.75 20.54 5.57
CA MET A 44 -4.51 19.26 6.21
C MET A 44 -4.89 18.07 5.31
N LEU A 45 -5.93 18.21 4.48
CA LEU A 45 -6.28 17.24 3.43
C LEU A 45 -5.20 17.14 2.36
N ILE A 46 -4.61 18.27 1.93
CA ILE A 46 -3.49 18.26 0.96
C ILE A 46 -2.31 17.48 1.53
N LEU A 47 -1.94 17.73 2.79
CA LEU A 47 -0.87 17.01 3.47
C LEU A 47 -1.17 15.51 3.58
N LEU A 48 -2.39 15.13 3.95
CA LEU A 48 -2.77 13.72 4.07
C LEU A 48 -2.76 13.00 2.72
N ARG A 49 -3.27 13.63 1.65
CA ARG A 49 -3.20 13.09 0.28
C ARG A 49 -1.76 12.91 -0.18
N TRP A 50 -0.89 13.88 0.11
CA TRP A 50 0.53 13.77 -0.21
C TRP A 50 1.20 12.63 0.56
N ARG A 51 0.91 12.48 1.86
CA ARG A 51 1.44 11.39 2.69
C ARG A 51 0.97 10.02 2.22
N GLU A 52 -0.30 9.88 1.85
CA GLU A 52 -0.87 8.65 1.29
C GLU A 52 -0.16 8.29 -0.03
N ARG A 53 -0.06 9.24 -0.98
CA ARG A 53 0.68 9.03 -2.23
C ARG A 53 2.14 8.65 -2.01
N ARG A 54 2.83 9.30 -1.07
CA ARG A 54 4.22 8.99 -0.75
C ARG A 54 4.37 7.60 -0.15
N ALA A 55 3.46 7.19 0.73
CA ALA A 55 3.46 5.84 1.30
C ALA A 55 3.18 4.77 0.23
N LEU A 56 2.24 5.03 -0.69
CA LEU A 56 1.95 4.13 -1.81
C LEU A 56 3.13 4.00 -2.77
N SER A 57 3.77 5.12 -3.14
CA SER A 57 4.96 5.13 -3.99
C SER A 57 6.12 4.36 -3.36
N GLY A 58 6.34 4.52 -2.04
CA GLY A 58 7.31 3.71 -1.31
C GLY A 58 7.00 2.21 -1.37
N LEU A 59 5.73 1.84 -1.18
CA LEU A 59 5.30 0.44 -1.27
C LEU A 59 5.50 -0.14 -2.68
N ILE A 60 5.23 0.64 -3.74
CA ILE A 60 5.44 0.24 -5.14
C ILE A 60 6.93 -0.03 -5.41
N ALA A 61 7.82 0.87 -4.99
CA ALA A 61 9.25 0.79 -5.30
C ALA A 61 10.01 -0.29 -4.53
N VAL A 62 9.50 -0.74 -3.37
CA VAL A 62 10.22 -1.66 -2.50
C VAL A 62 10.12 -3.10 -2.99
N PHE A 63 11.27 -3.77 -3.08
CA PHE A 63 11.34 -5.19 -3.41
C PHE A 63 10.93 -6.03 -2.19
N PRO A 64 10.00 -6.98 -2.34
CA PRO A 64 9.70 -7.93 -1.29
C PRO A 64 10.93 -8.82 -1.04
N SER A 65 11.20 -9.12 0.23
CA SER A 65 12.31 -9.99 0.62
C SER A 65 11.92 -11.47 0.63
N THR A 66 10.62 -11.76 0.75
CA THR A 66 10.07 -13.12 0.79
C THR A 66 8.86 -13.29 -0.13
N ALA A 67 8.54 -14.54 -0.46
CA ALA A 67 7.34 -14.86 -1.26
C ALA A 67 6.03 -14.44 -0.56
N GLU A 68 5.98 -14.49 0.78
CA GLU A 68 4.80 -14.07 1.54
C GLU A 68 4.64 -12.54 1.53
N GLU A 69 5.75 -11.80 1.53
CA GLU A 69 5.74 -10.35 1.34
C GLU A 69 5.31 -9.96 -0.08
N ALA A 70 5.82 -10.64 -1.10
CA ALA A 70 5.41 -10.43 -2.49
C ALA A 70 3.91 -10.65 -2.65
N ARG A 71 3.37 -11.69 -2.00
CA ARG A 71 1.93 -11.98 -1.97
C ARG A 71 1.15 -10.89 -1.26
N SER A 72 1.57 -10.49 -0.06
CA SER A 72 0.91 -9.44 0.73
C SER A 72 0.89 -8.11 -0.02
N LYS A 73 2.00 -7.76 -0.68
CA LYS A 73 2.12 -6.59 -1.56
C LYS A 73 1.14 -6.68 -2.72
N LEU A 74 1.08 -7.81 -3.43
CA LEU A 74 0.17 -8.01 -4.57
C LEU A 74 -1.29 -7.86 -4.15
N ILE A 75 -1.72 -8.59 -3.12
CA ILE A 75 -3.11 -8.55 -2.63
C ILE A 75 -3.49 -7.13 -2.22
N TYR A 76 -2.60 -6.45 -1.51
CA TYR A 76 -2.87 -5.09 -1.07
C TYR A 76 -2.97 -4.10 -2.23
N LEU A 77 -2.04 -4.15 -3.18
CA LEU A 77 -2.05 -3.26 -4.35
C LEU A 77 -3.29 -3.50 -5.22
N MET A 78 -3.71 -4.76 -5.42
CA MET A 78 -4.98 -5.07 -6.09
C MET A 78 -6.16 -4.41 -5.37
N ALA A 79 -6.24 -4.54 -4.04
CA ALA A 79 -7.29 -3.92 -3.25
C ALA A 79 -7.28 -2.39 -3.38
N VAL A 80 -6.11 -1.75 -3.42
CA VAL A 80 -5.98 -0.30 -3.64
C VAL A 80 -6.47 0.08 -5.03
N MET A 81 -6.06 -0.63 -6.08
CA MET A 81 -6.47 -0.35 -7.47
C MET A 81 -7.98 -0.51 -7.70
N ILE A 82 -8.60 -1.50 -7.05
CA ILE A 82 -10.06 -1.73 -7.11
C ILE A 82 -10.80 -0.56 -6.44
N MET A 83 -10.30 -0.09 -5.30
CA MET A 83 -10.99 0.89 -4.48
C MET A 83 -10.85 2.33 -4.97
N ASP A 84 -9.70 2.70 -5.56
CA ASP A 84 -9.42 4.09 -5.95
C ASP A 84 -9.53 4.36 -7.48
N GLN A 85 -10.23 3.50 -8.24
CA GLN A 85 -10.38 3.58 -9.71
C GLN A 85 -9.05 3.73 -10.46
N ALA A 86 -8.30 2.62 -10.55
CA ALA A 86 -7.07 2.46 -11.33
C ALA A 86 -5.91 3.43 -10.95
N PRO A 87 -4.65 2.99 -11.06
CA PRO A 87 -3.53 3.87 -10.76
C PRO A 87 -3.50 5.02 -11.78
N ASP A 88 -3.28 6.24 -11.29
CA ASP A 88 -3.13 7.45 -12.10
C ASP A 88 -2.03 7.31 -13.18
N LYS A 89 -1.11 6.33 -13.03
CA LYS A 89 0.06 6.12 -13.88
C LYS A 89 0.27 4.63 -14.19
N LEU A 90 0.35 4.31 -15.48
CA LEU A 90 0.70 2.96 -15.96
C LEU A 90 2.14 2.56 -15.57
N ASP A 91 3.03 3.53 -15.38
CA ASP A 91 4.42 3.31 -14.94
C ASP A 91 4.50 2.65 -13.55
N ASP A 92 3.53 2.94 -12.68
CA ASP A 92 3.44 2.34 -11.35
C ASP A 92 3.14 0.84 -11.46
N VAL A 93 2.30 0.45 -12.42
CA VAL A 93 1.97 -0.96 -12.69
C VAL A 93 3.20 -1.70 -13.20
N ALA A 94 3.94 -1.12 -14.14
CA ALA A 94 5.18 -1.71 -14.66
C ALA A 94 6.21 -1.92 -13.53
N THR A 95 6.38 -0.92 -12.67
CA THR A 95 7.27 -1.00 -11.51
C THR A 95 6.85 -2.11 -10.54
N VAL A 96 5.55 -2.22 -10.24
CA VAL A 96 5.04 -3.31 -9.38
C VAL A 96 5.34 -4.67 -10.00
N VAL A 97 5.06 -4.84 -11.29
CA VAL A 97 5.35 -6.09 -12.02
C VAL A 97 6.84 -6.42 -11.94
N ASP A 98 7.72 -5.44 -12.12
CA ASP A 98 9.16 -5.64 -12.02
C ASP A 98 9.61 -6.04 -10.61
N THR A 99 9.05 -5.42 -9.56
CA THR A 99 9.36 -5.81 -8.18
C THR A 99 8.84 -7.20 -7.80
N LEU A 100 7.77 -7.67 -8.44
CA LEU A 100 7.15 -8.98 -8.16
C LEU A 100 7.69 -10.09 -9.06
N ARG A 101 8.33 -9.76 -10.18
CA ARG A 101 8.88 -10.71 -11.17
C ARG A 101 9.71 -11.84 -10.53
N PRO A 102 10.59 -11.59 -9.54
CA PRO A 102 11.38 -12.67 -8.91
C PRO A 102 10.55 -13.74 -8.21
N TYR A 103 9.30 -13.44 -7.84
CA TYR A 103 8.41 -14.33 -7.08
C TYR A 103 7.23 -14.85 -7.93
N GLN A 104 7.24 -14.62 -9.25
CA GLN A 104 6.13 -14.94 -10.16
C GLN A 104 5.69 -16.41 -10.04
N GLU A 105 6.62 -17.35 -10.10
CA GLU A 105 6.31 -18.79 -10.00
C GLU A 105 5.66 -19.17 -8.66
N SER A 106 6.14 -18.56 -7.57
CA SER A 106 5.57 -18.78 -6.23
C SER A 106 4.14 -18.24 -6.11
N LEU A 107 3.86 -17.11 -6.76
CA LEU A 107 2.54 -16.50 -6.80
C LEU A 107 1.56 -17.34 -7.65
N ILE A 108 1.99 -17.82 -8.82
CA ILE A 108 1.17 -18.64 -9.72
C ILE A 108 0.85 -20.00 -9.08
N CYS A 109 1.83 -20.66 -8.46
CA CYS A 109 1.63 -21.97 -7.83
C CYS A 109 0.57 -21.94 -6.72
N ARG A 110 0.37 -20.80 -6.05
CA ARG A 110 -0.63 -20.66 -4.98
C ARG A 110 -2.01 -20.21 -5.46
N LEU A 111 -2.13 -19.74 -6.70
CA LEU A 111 -3.43 -19.41 -7.33
C LEU A 111 -4.11 -20.63 -7.96
N ARG A 112 -3.37 -21.71 -8.22
CA ARG A 112 -3.88 -22.97 -8.82
C ARG A 112 -4.37 -24.01 -7.80
N LYS A 113 -4.51 -23.64 -6.52
CA LYS A 113 -5.12 -24.47 -5.48
C LYS A 113 -6.52 -23.97 -5.18
#